data_AF-A0A8S2FBZ1-F1
#
_entry.id   AF-A0A8S2FBZ1-F1
#
_cell.length_a   1.000
_cell.length_b   1.000
_cell.length_c   1.000
_cell.angle_alpha   90.00
_cell.angle_beta   90.00
_cell.angle_gamma   90.00
#
_symmetry.space_group_name_H-M   'P 1'
#
loop_
_entity.id
_entity.type
_entity.pdbx_description
1 polymer ?
#
loop_
_entity_poly.entity_id
_entity_poly.type
_entity_poly.pdbx_seq_one_letter_code
_entity_poly.pdbx_strand_id
1 'polypeptide(L)'
;KALDKTRILATNFTVAGEVELLDDDLEVDEDNVFYDDEFDSVKKTVVCPIIDVLTWNAFELLQGATDIFGTFGWKMIFRWSKITNKNYDHNDHSKPVR
;
A
#
# COMPACT_ATOMS: atom_id res chain seq x y z
N LYS A 1 -0.76 -18.67 1.82
CA LYS A 1 0.10 -19.89 1.83
C LYS A 1 0.84 -20.12 0.52
N ALA A 2 0.18 -20.22 -0.64
CA ALA A 2 0.90 -20.36 -1.93
C ALA A 2 1.59 -19.04 -2.31
N LEU A 3 0.85 -17.93 -2.25
CA LEU A 3 1.37 -16.59 -2.53
C LEU A 3 2.61 -16.23 -1.68
N ASP A 4 2.54 -16.46 -0.36
CA ASP A 4 3.66 -16.19 0.55
C ASP A 4 4.94 -16.91 0.13
N LYS A 5 4.83 -18.18 -0.29
CA LYS A 5 5.97 -18.96 -0.76
C LYS A 5 6.54 -18.41 -2.06
N THR A 6 5.67 -18.03 -3.00
CA THR A 6 6.09 -17.44 -4.28
C THR A 6 6.80 -16.11 -4.05
N ARG A 7 6.26 -15.25 -3.17
CA ARG A 7 6.88 -13.97 -2.80
C ARG A 7 8.24 -14.16 -2.15
N ILE A 8 8.36 -15.08 -1.18
CA ILE A 8 9.66 -15.40 -0.54
C ILE A 8 10.67 -15.93 -1.57
N LEU A 9 10.22 -16.81 -2.47
CA LEU A 9 11.10 -17.34 -3.51
C LEU A 9 11.62 -16.22 -4.43
N ALA A 10 10.74 -15.33 -4.89
CA ALA A 10 11.11 -14.19 -5.72
C ALA A 10 12.13 -13.28 -5.00
N THR A 11 11.90 -12.97 -3.72
CA THR A 11 12.81 -12.13 -2.95
C THR A 11 14.22 -12.72 -2.77
N ASN A 12 14.37 -14.05 -2.81
CA ASN A 12 15.69 -14.68 -2.75
C ASN A 12 16.53 -14.45 -4.02
N PHE A 13 15.89 -14.05 -5.12
CA PHE A 13 16.56 -13.72 -6.38
C PHE A 13 16.66 -12.22 -6.63
N THR A 14 16.05 -11.38 -5.79
CA THR A 14 16.14 -9.92 -5.91
C THR A 14 17.55 -9.44 -5.59
N VAL A 15 18.13 -8.68 -6.50
CA VAL A 15 19.47 -8.07 -6.35
C VAL A 15 19.37 -6.61 -5.87
N ALA A 16 18.21 -5.99 -6.06
CA ALA A 16 17.90 -4.67 -5.52
C ALA A 16 17.85 -4.72 -3.97
N GLY A 17 18.21 -3.61 -3.33
CA GLY A 17 18.10 -3.47 -1.87
C GLY A 17 16.65 -3.34 -1.36
N GLU A 18 15.69 -3.37 -2.28
CA GLU A 18 14.29 -3.04 -2.08
C GLU A 18 13.42 -4.02 -2.87
N VAL A 19 12.18 -4.20 -2.42
CA VAL A 19 11.23 -5.15 -3.00
C VAL A 19 9.86 -4.48 -3.08
N GLU A 20 9.33 -4.37 -4.29
CA GLU A 20 7.93 -4.05 -4.53
C GLU A 20 7.14 -5.33 -4.80
N LEU A 21 5.94 -5.42 -4.22
CA LEU A 21 5.06 -6.56 -4.36
C LEU A 21 3.73 -6.08 -4.93
N LEU A 22 3.50 -6.38 -6.20
CA LEU A 22 2.26 -6.06 -6.91
C LEU A 22 1.50 -7.35 -7.26
N ASP A 23 0.18 -7.25 -7.25
CA ASP A 23 -0.71 -8.28 -7.79
C ASP A 23 -0.79 -8.16 -9.33
N ASP A 24 -1.23 -9.23 -10.00
CA ASP A 24 -1.18 -9.36 -11.47
C ASP A 24 -2.33 -8.65 -12.20
N ASP A 25 -3.31 -8.15 -11.46
CA ASP A 25 -4.51 -7.45 -11.92
C ASP A 25 -4.53 -5.95 -11.54
N LEU A 26 -3.35 -5.34 -11.33
CA LEU A 26 -3.17 -3.93 -11.01
C LEU A 26 -2.71 -3.08 -12.21
N GLU A 27 -3.03 -1.79 -12.14
CA GLU A 27 -2.50 -0.73 -13.00
C GLU A 27 -1.76 0.30 -12.13
N VAL A 28 -0.56 0.71 -12.55
CA VAL A 28 0.28 1.65 -11.81
C VAL A 28 0.13 3.04 -12.42
N ASP A 29 -0.37 3.98 -11.62
CA ASP A 29 -0.42 5.41 -12.00
C ASP A 29 1.00 5.99 -12.18
N GLU A 30 1.18 6.91 -13.12
CA GLU A 30 2.48 7.55 -13.41
C GLU A 30 3.00 8.36 -12.21
N ASP A 31 2.09 8.86 -11.37
CA ASP A 31 2.42 9.64 -10.18
C ASP A 31 2.73 8.77 -8.94
N ASN A 32 2.62 7.44 -9.03
CA ASN A 32 2.91 6.50 -7.93
C ASN A 32 4.42 6.21 -7.79
N VAL A 33 5.23 7.27 -7.72
CA VAL A 33 6.66 7.17 -7.42
C VAL A 33 6.84 7.20 -5.90
N PHE A 34 6.89 6.03 -5.28
CA PHE A 34 7.07 5.88 -3.81
C PHE A 34 8.49 6.18 -3.32
N TYR A 35 9.36 6.62 -4.23
CA TYR A 35 10.79 6.72 -4.04
C TYR A 35 11.23 8.17 -4.06
N ASP A 36 11.03 8.84 -2.94
CA ASP A 36 11.76 10.06 -2.64
C ASP A 36 13.04 9.73 -1.88
N ASP A 37 14.08 10.56 -2.06
CA ASP A 37 15.38 10.48 -1.38
C ASP A 37 15.26 10.39 0.17
N GLU A 38 14.10 10.75 0.73
CA GLU A 38 13.79 10.62 2.15
C GLU A 38 13.61 9.16 2.61
N PHE A 39 13.14 8.27 1.73
CA PHE A 39 12.94 6.85 2.04
C PHE A 39 14.27 6.13 2.34
N ASP A 40 15.34 6.53 1.65
CA ASP A 40 16.68 5.98 1.79
C ASP A 40 17.25 6.17 3.22
N SER A 41 16.72 7.15 3.96
CA SER A 41 17.10 7.43 5.34
C SER A 41 16.45 6.49 6.37
N VAL A 42 15.37 5.76 6.01
CA VAL A 42 14.60 4.91 6.94
C VAL A 42 14.40 3.48 6.40
N LYS A 43 15.48 2.69 6.39
CA LYS A 43 15.53 1.25 6.02
C LYS A 43 14.60 0.29 6.79
N LYS A 44 13.73 0.79 7.67
CA LYS A 44 12.83 0.00 8.53
C LYS A 44 11.35 0.27 8.24
N THR A 45 11.03 1.13 7.29
CA THR A 45 9.65 1.48 6.96
C THR A 45 9.13 0.57 5.86
N VAL A 46 7.90 0.08 6.04
CA VAL A 46 7.14 -0.56 4.96
C VAL A 46 6.06 0.44 4.56
N VAL A 47 6.01 0.79 3.27
CA VAL A 47 5.04 1.71 2.69
C VAL A 47 4.05 0.95 1.81
N CYS A 48 2.88 1.54 1.60
CA CYS A 48 1.83 1.01 0.74
C CYS A 48 1.17 2.16 -0.03
N PRO A 49 0.92 2.02 -1.35
CA PRO A 49 0.13 2.96 -2.13
C PRO A 49 -1.27 3.17 -1.55
N ILE A 50 -1.88 4.32 -1.87
CA ILE A 50 -3.34 4.41 -1.88
C ILE A 50 -3.85 3.47 -2.97
N ILE A 51 -4.83 2.64 -2.63
CA ILE A 51 -5.36 1.63 -3.54
C ILE A 51 -6.66 2.15 -4.14
N ASP A 52 -6.60 2.54 -5.40
CA ASP A 52 -7.75 2.88 -6.23
C ASP A 52 -8.50 1.62 -6.67
N VAL A 53 -9.77 1.79 -7.05
CA VAL A 53 -10.61 0.67 -7.47
C VAL A 53 -10.80 0.70 -8.98
N LEU A 54 -10.25 -0.30 -9.65
CA LEU A 54 -10.55 -0.58 -11.05
C LEU A 54 -11.79 -1.46 -11.15
N THR A 55 -12.86 -0.94 -11.75
CA THR A 55 -14.13 -1.69 -11.86
C THR A 55 -14.02 -2.86 -12.83
N TRP A 56 -14.47 -4.04 -12.41
CA TRP A 56 -14.31 -5.28 -13.19
C TRP A 56 -15.08 -5.31 -14.52
N ASN A 57 -16.17 -4.53 -14.63
CA ASN A 57 -17.10 -4.57 -15.75
C ASN A 57 -16.75 -3.57 -16.85
N ALA A 58 -16.29 -2.37 -16.47
CA ALA A 58 -16.07 -1.25 -17.40
C ALA A 58 -14.62 -0.77 -17.40
N PHE A 59 -13.76 -1.29 -16.50
CA PHE A 59 -12.39 -0.80 -16.30
C PHE A 59 -12.34 0.70 -16.01
N GLU A 60 -13.37 1.23 -15.38
CA GLU A 60 -13.38 2.60 -14.86
C GLU A 60 -12.58 2.65 -13.56
N LEU A 61 -11.65 3.61 -13.50
CA LEU A 61 -10.88 3.92 -12.30
C LEU A 61 -11.70 4.78 -11.35
N LEU A 62 -11.87 4.30 -10.12
CA LEU A 62 -12.48 5.03 -9.02
C LEU A 62 -11.39 5.37 -8.00
N GLN A 63 -11.15 6.66 -7.80
CA GLN A 63 -10.15 7.13 -6.84
C GLN A 63 -10.45 6.63 -5.43
N GLY A 64 -9.42 6.09 -4.79
CA GLY A 64 -9.41 5.63 -3.42
C GLY A 64 -9.50 6.79 -2.44
N ALA A 65 -10.00 6.51 -1.25
CA ALA A 65 -10.16 7.55 -0.23
C ALA A 65 -8.86 7.72 0.58
N THR A 66 -8.44 8.97 0.81
CA THR A 66 -7.28 9.31 1.64
C THR A 66 -7.58 9.27 3.15
N ASP A 67 -8.87 9.15 3.52
CA ASP A 67 -9.35 9.16 4.90
C ASP A 67 -9.58 7.74 5.48
N ILE A 68 -9.13 6.69 4.78
CA ILE A 68 -9.27 5.29 5.22
C ILE A 68 -7.90 4.62 5.42
N PHE A 69 -7.84 3.72 6.39
CA PHE A 69 -6.66 2.90 6.65
C PHE A 69 -7.03 1.45 6.95
N GLY A 70 -6.05 0.56 6.81
CA GLY A 70 -6.20 -0.86 7.09
C GLY A 70 -6.30 -1.16 8.58
N THR A 71 -7.31 -1.92 8.99
CA THR A 71 -7.49 -2.43 10.35
C THR A 71 -7.87 -3.90 10.34
N PHE A 72 -7.93 -4.52 11.51
CA PHE A 72 -8.49 -5.84 11.69
C PHE A 72 -9.25 -5.89 13.02
N GLY A 73 -10.26 -6.77 13.10
CA GLY A 73 -10.88 -7.08 14.39
C GLY A 73 -10.46 -8.44 14.91
N TRP A 74 -11.11 -8.89 15.98
CA TRP A 74 -10.76 -10.13 16.69
C TRP A 74 -10.83 -11.42 15.86
N LYS A 75 -11.57 -11.40 14.73
CA LYS A 75 -11.57 -12.50 13.76
C LYS A 75 -10.35 -12.51 12.83
N MET A 76 -9.44 -11.55 13.00
CA MET A 76 -8.23 -11.35 12.18
C MET A 76 -8.51 -11.17 10.69
N ILE A 77 -9.63 -10.52 10.36
CA ILE A 77 -10.01 -10.20 8.97
C ILE A 77 -9.72 -8.72 8.74
N PHE A 78 -8.96 -8.45 7.67
CA PHE A 78 -8.68 -7.10 7.19
C PHE A 78 -9.96 -6.33 6.88
N ARG A 79 -10.00 -5.05 7.23
CA ARG A 79 -11.08 -4.12 6.93
C ARG A 79 -10.52 -2.71 6.73
N TRP A 80 -11.20 -1.93 5.90
CA TRP A 80 -10.99 -0.49 5.80
C TRP A 80 -11.73 0.22 6.95
N SER A 81 -11.08 1.17 7.61
CA SER A 81 -11.69 2.01 8.64
C SER A 81 -11.37 3.47 8.41
N LYS A 82 -12.33 4.35 8.68
CA LYS A 82 -12.14 5.80 8.53
C LYS A 82 -11.28 6.37 9.66
N ILE A 83 -10.47 7.36 9.33
CA ILE A 83 -9.72 8.14 10.30
C ILE A 83 -10.70 9.04 11.05
N THR A 84 -10.81 8.83 12.37
CA THR A 84 -11.65 9.66 13.24
C THR A 84 -10.86 10.75 13.97
N ASN A 85 -9.54 10.77 13.82
CA ASN A 85 -8.65 11.71 14.49
C ASN A 85 -8.68 13.07 13.76
N LYS A 86 -9.22 14.10 14.43
CA LYS A 86 -9.31 15.46 13.89
C LYS A 86 -7.96 16.12 13.61
N ASN A 87 -6.89 15.66 14.26
CA ASN A 87 -5.54 16.22 14.09
C ASN A 87 -4.72 15.47 13.03
N TYR A 88 -5.33 14.53 12.29
CA TYR A 88 -4.66 13.85 11.19
C TYR A 88 -4.53 14.80 10.00
N ASP A 89 -3.28 15.08 9.61
CA ASP A 89 -2.99 15.78 8.38
C ASP A 89 -3.12 14.80 7.21
N HIS A 90 -4.16 14.97 6.40
CA HIS A 90 -4.48 14.07 5.29
C HIS A 90 -3.51 14.24 4.11
N ASN A 91 -2.71 15.31 4.10
CA ASN A 91 -1.76 15.60 3.02
C ASN A 91 -0.35 15.08 3.32
N ASP A 92 -0.10 14.57 4.54
CA ASP A 92 1.21 14.06 4.95
C ASP A 92 1.14 12.57 5.26
N HIS A 93 1.27 11.76 4.20
CA HIS A 93 1.25 10.30 4.26
C HIS A 93 2.52 9.67 4.85
N SER A 94 3.57 10.47 5.09
CA SER A 94 4.81 10.01 5.72
C SER A 94 4.64 9.73 7.22
N LYS A 95 3.62 10.34 7.84
CA LYS A 95 3.40 10.26 9.29
C LYS A 95 2.45 9.11 9.64
N PRO A 96 2.79 8.27 10.63
CA PRO A 96 1.92 7.19 11.06
C PRO A 96 0.62 7.76 11.67
N VAL A 97 -0.50 7.19 11.25
CA VAL A 97 -1.82 7.43 11.87
C VAL A 97 -1.76 6.91 13.31
N ARG A 98 -1.92 7.79 14.30
CA ARG A 98 -1.96 7.47 15.74
C ARG A 98 -3.28 7.85 16.39
#